data_AF-A0A9E0MIQ8-F1
#
_entry.id   AF-A0A9E0MIQ8-F1
#
_cell.length_a   1.000
_cell.length_b   1.000
_cell.length_c   1.000
_cell.angle_alpha   90.00
_cell.angle_beta   90.00
_cell.angle_gamma   90.00
#
_symmetry.space_group_name_H-M   'P 1'
#
loop_
_entity.id
_entity.type
_entity.pdbx_description
1 polymer ?
#
loop_
_entity_poly.entity_id
_entity_poly.type
_entity_poly.pdbx_seq_one_letter_code
_entity_poly.pdbx_strand_id
1 'polypeptide(L)'
;MQHRLIITALLAPLVACAVEPTTGTAESAVTVDDTDLAPECAGILTYANAASATELDDFLPSNVVANLVARRAQAPFVDIADLSSVSGIAQARLSAIAERARTASYIDATCAGVYEELAVSADDAAAILGYANTASEAALLEVVRFEKHTVVPALLAARPFANLQGLVDVYGVGTSTFRALRDAAIESPFDELVSRVNDADEYALMRTDFDWFATLYDMPGQPTHLTCWGIASSIVVGQLGGTIRPELADGDEVYARAAEAVAIADRFGEVGDATAGLAHLAAQVDGQTFFGCSQGFAPDPWSGVTRTFYVNTVTGYRVLVETWWVE
;
A
#
# COMPACT_ATOMS: atom_id res chain seq x y z
N MET A 1 -69.02 13.09 0.90
CA MET A 1 -69.21 12.17 2.04
C MET A 1 -67.85 11.50 2.28
N GLN A 2 -66.90 12.11 2.98
CA GLN A 2 -66.75 12.27 4.45
C GLN A 2 -66.77 10.95 5.23
N HIS A 3 -65.59 10.57 5.74
CA HIS A 3 -65.18 10.14 7.12
C HIS A 3 -63.83 9.40 6.97
N ARG A 4 -62.63 9.95 7.26
CA ARG A 4 -62.01 10.45 8.52
C ARG A 4 -62.04 9.48 9.71
N LEU A 5 -60.88 8.91 10.02
CA LEU A 5 -60.32 8.54 11.34
C LEU A 5 -58.82 8.27 11.06
N ILE A 6 -57.82 9.13 11.33
CA ILE A 6 -57.24 9.65 12.58
C ILE A 6 -57.22 8.64 13.74
N ILE A 7 -56.06 8.00 13.92
CA ILE A 7 -55.53 7.70 15.26
C ILE A 7 -54.07 8.18 15.31
N THR A 8 -53.85 9.05 16.28
CA THR A 8 -52.61 9.68 16.70
C THR A 8 -52.19 9.03 18.02
N ALA A 9 -50.92 8.64 18.17
CA ALA A 9 -50.23 8.51 19.46
C ALA A 9 -48.70 8.49 19.18
N LEU A 10 -48.00 9.60 19.39
CA LEU A 10 -47.19 9.95 20.58
C LEU A 10 -46.03 8.96 20.85
N LEU A 11 -44.79 9.30 20.48
CA LEU A 11 -43.78 10.05 21.28
C LEU A 11 -43.21 9.27 22.48
N ALA A 12 -41.99 8.73 22.31
CA ALA A 12 -40.89 8.85 23.27
C ALA A 12 -39.53 8.60 22.57
N PRO A 13 -38.46 9.32 22.95
CA PRO A 13 -37.18 9.33 22.24
C PRO A 13 -36.23 8.27 22.80
N LEU A 14 -35.66 7.43 21.92
CA LEU A 14 -34.52 6.60 22.30
C LEU A 14 -33.24 7.42 22.14
N VAL A 15 -32.85 8.00 23.27
CA VAL A 15 -31.50 8.00 23.86
C VAL A 15 -30.34 8.01 22.87
N ALA A 16 -29.62 9.13 22.91
CA ALA A 16 -28.28 9.31 22.36
C ALA A 16 -27.36 8.13 22.73
N CYS A 17 -26.82 7.45 21.72
CA CYS A 17 -25.52 6.83 21.85
C CYS A 17 -24.50 7.96 21.87
N ALA A 18 -24.08 8.35 23.07
CA ALA A 18 -22.80 9.01 23.27
C ALA A 18 -21.73 8.04 22.77
N VAL A 19 -21.12 8.37 21.63
CA VAL A 19 -19.79 7.83 21.29
C VAL A 19 -18.80 8.65 22.11
N GLU A 20 -17.99 7.93 22.88
CA GLU A 20 -16.99 8.47 23.79
C GLU A 20 -15.97 9.35 23.05
N PRO A 21 -15.38 10.36 23.73
CA PRO A 21 -14.26 11.10 23.16
C PRO A 21 -13.05 10.16 23.18
N THR A 22 -12.71 9.59 22.04
CA THR A 22 -11.41 8.95 21.85
C THR A 22 -10.35 10.06 21.85
N THR A 23 -9.83 10.39 23.03
CA THR A 23 -8.53 11.04 23.16
C THR A 23 -7.45 9.98 22.91
N GLY A 24 -7.35 9.55 21.65
CA GLY A 24 -6.15 8.97 21.09
C GLY A 24 -5.62 10.01 20.11
N THR A 25 -4.36 10.40 20.24
CA THR A 25 -3.64 11.05 19.15
C THR A 25 -3.82 10.19 17.91
N ALA A 26 -4.47 10.74 16.88
CA ALA A 26 -4.61 10.09 15.59
C ALA A 26 -3.19 9.81 15.08
N GLU A 27 -2.76 8.56 15.14
CA GLU A 27 -1.76 8.05 14.22
C GLU A 27 -2.39 8.13 12.83
N SER A 28 -1.74 8.84 11.91
CA SER A 28 -2.20 8.98 10.53
C SER A 28 -2.42 7.60 9.92
N ALA A 29 -3.56 7.42 9.27
CA ALA A 29 -3.84 6.20 8.53
C ALA A 29 -2.92 6.18 7.30
N VAL A 30 -1.81 5.46 7.42
CA VAL A 30 -0.90 5.17 6.32
C VAL A 30 -1.69 4.62 5.14
N THR A 31 -1.79 5.37 4.04
CA THR A 31 -2.47 4.94 2.82
C THR A 31 -1.61 3.96 2.04
N VAL A 32 -1.92 2.68 2.19
CA VAL A 32 -1.40 1.58 1.35
C VAL A 32 -2.42 1.16 0.28
N ASP A 33 -3.55 1.86 0.18
CA ASP A 33 -4.40 1.77 -1.00
C ASP A 33 -3.69 2.48 -2.15
N ASP A 34 -3.71 1.89 -3.35
CA ASP A 34 -3.25 2.43 -4.65
C ASP A 34 -3.91 3.78 -5.03
N THR A 35 -4.64 4.40 -4.11
CA THR A 35 -4.98 5.81 -4.11
C THR A 35 -3.72 6.65 -3.96
N ASP A 36 -3.37 7.36 -5.04
CA ASP A 36 -2.45 8.50 -5.06
C ASP A 36 -2.95 9.71 -4.22
N LEU A 37 -3.71 9.45 -3.14
CA LEU A 37 -4.41 10.41 -2.32
C LEU A 37 -4.45 9.96 -0.85
N ALA A 38 -3.55 10.50 -0.03
CA ALA A 38 -3.65 10.38 1.42
C ALA A 38 -4.99 10.95 1.93
N PRO A 39 -5.63 10.37 2.98
CA PRO A 39 -6.99 10.73 3.38
C PRO A 39 -7.07 12.17 3.89
N GLU A 40 -6.01 12.65 4.55
CA GLU A 40 -5.86 14.04 5.01
C GLU A 40 -5.77 15.03 3.83
N CYS A 41 -5.38 14.54 2.66
CA CYS A 41 -5.31 15.31 1.42
C CYS A 41 -6.61 15.25 0.58
N ALA A 42 -7.64 14.51 1.00
CA ALA A 42 -8.90 14.40 0.26
C ALA A 42 -9.58 15.75 -0.02
N GLY A 43 -9.32 16.75 0.83
CA GLY A 43 -9.77 18.12 0.64
C GLY A 43 -9.32 18.78 -0.68
N ILE A 44 -8.21 18.31 -1.28
CA ILE A 44 -7.75 18.79 -2.60
C ILE A 44 -8.82 18.53 -3.66
N LEU A 45 -9.42 17.34 -3.66
CA LEU A 45 -10.46 16.97 -4.61
C LEU A 45 -11.78 17.69 -4.29
N THR A 46 -12.10 17.86 -3.01
CA THR A 46 -13.27 18.64 -2.60
C THR A 46 -13.17 20.08 -3.11
N TYR A 47 -12.00 20.72 -2.98
CA TYR A 47 -11.73 22.04 -3.53
C TYR A 47 -11.81 22.05 -5.06
N ALA A 48 -11.14 21.12 -5.75
CA ALA A 48 -11.15 21.05 -7.22
C ALA A 48 -12.56 20.83 -7.79
N ASN A 49 -13.41 20.10 -7.08
CA ASN A 49 -14.80 19.87 -7.48
C ASN A 49 -15.74 21.04 -7.18
N ALA A 50 -15.46 21.84 -6.15
CA ALA A 50 -16.35 22.91 -5.67
C ALA A 50 -15.96 24.34 -6.09
N ALA A 51 -14.67 24.63 -6.27
CA ALA A 51 -14.16 25.99 -6.55
C ALA A 51 -14.81 26.58 -7.81
N SER A 52 -15.23 27.84 -7.77
CA SER A 52 -15.80 28.52 -8.93
C SER A 52 -14.77 28.71 -10.05
N ALA A 53 -15.23 28.87 -11.30
CA ALA A 53 -14.33 29.15 -12.42
C ALA A 53 -13.52 30.44 -12.19
N THR A 54 -14.14 31.45 -11.57
CA THR A 54 -13.49 32.71 -11.20
C THR A 54 -12.36 32.50 -10.19
N GLU A 55 -12.58 31.70 -9.15
CA GLU A 55 -11.52 31.37 -8.17
C GLU A 55 -10.37 30.60 -8.81
N LEU A 56 -10.66 29.70 -9.75
CA LEU A 56 -9.63 28.94 -10.47
C LEU A 56 -8.83 29.83 -11.44
N ASP A 57 -9.47 30.79 -12.12
CA ASP A 57 -8.83 31.74 -13.04
C ASP A 57 -7.82 32.67 -12.33
N ASP A 58 -7.92 32.84 -11.00
CA ASP A 58 -6.98 33.67 -10.23
C ASP A 58 -5.56 33.08 -10.16
N PHE A 59 -5.38 31.80 -10.48
CA PHE A 59 -4.07 31.14 -10.40
C PHE A 59 -3.81 30.07 -11.46
N LEU A 60 -4.82 29.68 -12.25
CA LEU A 60 -4.67 28.79 -13.39
C LEU A 60 -4.93 29.55 -14.70
N PRO A 61 -4.28 29.15 -15.81
CA PRO A 61 -4.60 29.70 -17.13
C PRO A 61 -6.05 29.38 -17.52
N SER A 62 -6.77 30.31 -18.14
CA SER A 62 -8.21 30.15 -18.42
C SER A 62 -8.57 28.97 -19.32
N ASN A 63 -7.66 28.54 -20.20
CA ASN A 63 -7.88 27.31 -20.98
C ASN A 63 -7.85 26.05 -20.09
N VAL A 64 -7.02 26.03 -19.05
CA VAL A 64 -6.97 24.95 -18.07
C VAL A 64 -8.21 24.98 -17.18
N VAL A 65 -8.64 26.17 -16.74
CA VAL A 65 -9.89 26.34 -15.98
C VAL A 65 -11.09 25.83 -16.77
N ALA A 66 -11.21 26.20 -18.04
CA ALA A 66 -12.28 25.71 -18.91
C ALA A 66 -12.28 24.17 -19.02
N ASN A 67 -11.10 23.56 -19.20
CA ASN A 67 -10.97 22.10 -19.27
C ASN A 67 -11.34 21.42 -17.94
N LEU A 68 -10.88 21.96 -16.81
CA LEU A 68 -11.17 21.44 -15.47
C LEU A 68 -12.67 21.50 -15.16
N VAL A 69 -13.28 22.67 -15.39
CA VAL A 69 -14.72 22.88 -15.17
C VAL A 69 -15.55 21.97 -16.08
N ALA A 70 -15.16 21.83 -17.35
CA ALA A 70 -15.84 20.93 -18.29
C ALA A 70 -15.71 19.46 -17.87
N ARG A 71 -14.54 19.03 -17.37
CA ARG A 71 -14.31 17.65 -16.93
C ARG A 71 -15.12 17.31 -15.69
N ARG A 72 -15.13 18.16 -14.66
CA ARG A 72 -15.88 17.90 -13.42
C ARG A 72 -17.40 17.99 -13.60
N ALA A 73 -17.87 18.73 -14.60
CA ALA A 73 -19.29 18.80 -14.96
C ALA A 73 -19.83 17.47 -15.50
N GLN A 74 -18.96 16.59 -16.02
CA GLN A 74 -19.34 15.24 -16.45
C GLN A 74 -19.36 14.26 -15.29
N ALA A 75 -18.32 14.28 -14.46
CA ALA A 75 -18.21 13.51 -13.23
C ALA A 75 -17.21 14.20 -12.28
N PRO A 76 -17.49 14.28 -10.97
CA PRO A 76 -16.52 14.77 -10.00
C PRO A 76 -15.21 13.95 -10.04
N PHE A 77 -14.09 14.59 -9.74
CA PHE A 77 -12.80 13.91 -9.58
C PHE A 77 -12.82 13.02 -8.34
N VAL A 78 -12.31 11.80 -8.47
CA VAL A 78 -12.28 10.79 -7.40
C VAL A 78 -10.86 10.50 -6.87
N ASP A 79 -9.83 10.82 -7.64
CA ASP A 79 -8.42 10.68 -7.26
C ASP A 79 -7.56 11.78 -7.95
N ILE A 80 -6.26 11.84 -7.62
CA ILE A 80 -5.33 12.82 -8.20
C ILE A 80 -5.00 12.50 -9.66
N ALA A 81 -4.99 11.23 -10.06
CA ALA A 81 -4.70 10.82 -11.43
C ALA A 81 -5.82 11.28 -12.40
N ASP A 82 -7.07 11.25 -11.96
CA ASP A 82 -8.21 11.77 -12.70
C ASP A 82 -8.11 13.29 -12.86
N LEU A 83 -7.66 14.00 -11.81
CA LEU A 83 -7.37 15.42 -11.90
C LEU A 83 -6.19 15.72 -12.83
N SER A 84 -5.12 14.93 -12.79
CA SER A 84 -3.94 15.09 -13.66
C SER A 84 -4.23 14.74 -15.12
N SER A 85 -5.25 13.91 -15.38
CA SER A 85 -5.70 13.57 -16.74
C SER A 85 -6.26 14.76 -17.53
N VAL A 86 -6.65 15.85 -16.84
CA VAL A 86 -7.17 17.06 -17.49
C VAL A 86 -6.07 17.72 -18.30
N SER A 87 -6.34 17.96 -19.59
CA SER A 87 -5.37 18.60 -20.49
C SER A 87 -4.86 19.93 -19.91
N GLY A 88 -3.56 19.98 -19.67
CA GLY A 88 -2.89 21.13 -19.09
C GLY A 88 -2.93 21.15 -17.57
N ILE A 89 -3.28 20.07 -16.88
CA ILE A 89 -2.96 19.86 -15.47
C ILE A 89 -1.76 18.92 -15.44
N ALA A 90 -0.73 19.36 -14.72
CA ALA A 90 0.52 18.64 -14.48
C ALA A 90 1.02 19.06 -13.10
N GLN A 91 2.12 18.49 -12.63
CA GLN A 91 2.64 18.66 -11.28
C GLN A 91 2.59 20.10 -10.74
N ALA A 92 3.13 21.09 -11.46
CA ALA A 92 3.13 22.48 -11.00
C ALA A 92 1.71 23.06 -10.74
N ARG A 93 0.71 22.62 -11.52
CA ARG A 93 -0.68 23.06 -11.36
C ARG A 93 -1.40 22.25 -10.29
N LEU A 94 -1.07 20.97 -10.12
CA LEU A 94 -1.55 20.18 -8.98
C LEU A 94 -1.07 20.80 -7.66
N SER A 95 0.22 21.18 -7.56
CA SER A 95 0.76 21.88 -6.39
C SER A 95 0.05 23.22 -6.15
N ALA A 96 -0.25 23.99 -7.22
CA ALA A 96 -0.99 25.24 -7.09
C ALA A 96 -2.44 25.03 -6.61
N ILE A 97 -3.12 23.98 -7.09
CA ILE A 97 -4.47 23.60 -6.63
C ILE A 97 -4.41 23.20 -5.15
N ALA A 98 -3.44 22.40 -4.74
CA ALA A 98 -3.26 21.99 -3.34
C ALA A 98 -3.00 23.20 -2.43
N GLU A 99 -2.15 24.13 -2.83
CA GLU A 99 -1.88 25.35 -2.05
C GLU A 99 -3.13 26.24 -1.90
N ARG A 100 -3.96 26.30 -2.95
CA ARG A 100 -5.23 27.02 -2.90
C ARG A 100 -6.27 26.31 -2.05
N ALA A 101 -6.34 24.98 -2.10
CA ALA A 101 -7.16 24.17 -1.19
C ALA A 101 -6.76 24.42 0.28
N ARG A 102 -5.46 24.52 0.57
CA ARG A 102 -4.94 24.86 1.90
C ARG A 102 -5.35 26.26 2.34
N THR A 103 -5.17 27.25 1.47
CA THR A 103 -5.59 28.64 1.73
C THR A 103 -7.09 28.74 1.99
N ALA A 104 -7.89 27.92 1.32
CA ALA A 104 -9.34 27.83 1.49
C ALA A 104 -9.78 26.87 2.61
N SER A 105 -8.84 26.36 3.41
CA SER A 105 -9.07 25.47 4.56
C SER A 105 -9.75 24.14 4.22
N TYR A 106 -9.58 23.64 3.00
CA TYR A 106 -10.00 22.28 2.62
C TYR A 106 -9.01 21.21 3.09
N ILE A 107 -7.73 21.58 3.20
CA ILE A 107 -6.67 20.75 3.77
C ILE A 107 -5.89 21.58 4.79
N ASP A 108 -5.21 20.93 5.73
CA ASP A 108 -4.40 21.58 6.76
C ASP A 108 -2.93 21.11 6.72
N ALA A 109 -2.21 21.26 7.83
CA ALA A 109 -0.81 20.90 7.94
C ALA A 109 -0.55 19.37 7.89
N THR A 110 -1.58 18.54 8.09
CA THR A 110 -1.49 17.07 8.01
C THR A 110 -1.41 16.58 6.56
N CYS A 111 -1.81 17.40 5.58
CA CYS A 111 -1.53 17.14 4.17
C CYS A 111 -0.26 17.88 3.74
N ALA A 112 0.80 17.14 3.39
CA ALA A 112 2.06 17.72 2.92
C ALA A 112 1.88 18.42 1.57
N GLY A 113 1.08 17.83 0.67
CA GLY A 113 0.77 18.40 -0.64
C GLY A 113 0.80 17.33 -1.73
N VAL A 114 0.93 17.78 -2.99
CA VAL A 114 1.03 16.89 -4.15
C VAL A 114 2.47 16.90 -4.68
N TYR A 115 3.07 15.71 -4.82
CA TYR A 115 4.43 15.47 -5.28
C TYR A 115 4.42 14.37 -6.34
N GLU A 116 4.93 14.68 -7.53
CA GLU A 116 4.93 13.76 -8.69
C GLU A 116 3.57 13.09 -8.96
N GLU A 117 2.48 13.85 -8.86
CA GLU A 117 1.08 13.41 -9.00
C GLU A 117 0.54 12.52 -7.87
N LEU A 118 1.22 12.46 -6.72
CA LEU A 118 0.74 11.79 -5.51
C LEU A 118 0.42 12.83 -4.43
N ALA A 119 -0.76 12.77 -3.81
CA ALA A 119 -1.01 13.55 -2.59
C ALA A 119 -0.55 12.78 -1.35
N VAL A 120 0.34 13.42 -0.58
CA VAL A 120 1.13 12.78 0.48
C VAL A 120 0.78 13.41 1.83
N SER A 121 0.58 12.60 2.87
CA SER A 121 0.39 13.07 4.24
C SER A 121 1.70 13.64 4.82
N ALA A 122 1.60 14.40 5.91
CA ALA A 122 2.79 14.93 6.61
C ALA A 122 3.68 13.81 7.17
N ASP A 123 3.08 12.71 7.65
CA ASP A 123 3.80 11.57 8.20
C ASP A 123 4.48 10.76 7.09
N ASP A 124 3.79 10.51 5.98
CA ASP A 124 4.38 9.87 4.80
C ASP A 124 5.53 10.70 4.25
N ALA A 125 5.39 12.03 4.22
CA ALA A 125 6.45 12.92 3.79
C ALA A 125 7.70 12.80 4.69
N ALA A 126 7.51 12.68 6.01
CA ALA A 126 8.60 12.45 6.95
C ALA A 126 9.25 11.08 6.74
N ALA A 127 8.45 10.02 6.53
CA ALA A 127 8.93 8.67 6.26
C ALA A 127 9.76 8.62 4.96
N ILE A 128 9.23 9.16 3.86
CA ILE A 128 9.91 9.27 2.56
C ILE A 128 11.24 9.98 2.70
N LEU A 129 11.27 11.13 3.39
CA LEU A 129 12.51 11.88 3.60
C LEU A 129 13.48 11.13 4.51
N GLY A 130 12.98 10.41 5.52
CA GLY A 130 13.76 9.53 6.36
C GLY A 130 14.48 8.48 5.52
N TYR A 131 13.73 7.68 4.76
CA TYR A 131 14.26 6.66 3.87
C TYR A 131 15.21 7.25 2.82
N ALA A 132 14.81 8.30 2.13
CA ALA A 132 15.62 8.94 1.09
C ALA A 132 16.96 9.45 1.62
N ASN A 133 17.05 9.84 2.90
CA ASN A 133 18.28 10.31 3.52
C ASN A 133 19.14 9.20 4.14
N THR A 134 18.55 8.09 4.60
CA THR A 134 19.27 7.05 5.37
C THR A 134 19.47 5.73 4.61
N ALA A 135 18.66 5.43 3.61
CA ALA A 135 18.75 4.18 2.86
C ALA A 135 20.15 3.99 2.25
N SER A 136 20.65 2.74 2.30
CA SER A 136 21.93 2.40 1.67
C SER A 136 21.82 2.46 0.14
N GLU A 137 22.97 2.54 -0.55
CA GLU A 137 22.99 2.44 -2.02
C GLU A 137 22.34 1.14 -2.50
N ALA A 138 22.60 0.02 -1.82
CA ALA A 138 22.00 -1.27 -2.14
C ALA A 138 20.47 -1.23 -2.01
N ALA A 139 19.94 -0.69 -0.91
CA ALA A 139 18.50 -0.55 -0.70
C ALA A 139 17.86 0.31 -1.79
N LEU A 140 18.49 1.43 -2.16
CA LEU A 140 18.01 2.27 -3.25
C LEU A 140 18.03 1.57 -4.63
N LEU A 141 19.03 0.73 -4.90
CA LEU A 141 19.13 -0.03 -6.15
C LEU A 141 18.08 -1.14 -6.30
N GLU A 142 17.54 -1.63 -5.18
CA GLU A 142 16.43 -2.59 -5.16
C GLU A 142 15.08 -1.90 -5.39
N VAL A 143 14.91 -0.70 -4.82
CA VAL A 143 13.64 0.03 -4.88
C VAL A 143 13.46 0.80 -6.18
N VAL A 144 14.50 1.48 -6.67
CA VAL A 144 14.37 2.32 -7.87
C VAL A 144 14.22 1.44 -9.11
N ARG A 145 13.06 1.54 -9.76
CA ARG A 145 12.70 0.71 -10.91
C ARG A 145 13.34 1.15 -12.23
N PHE A 146 13.39 2.46 -12.48
CA PHE A 146 13.86 3.03 -13.74
C PHE A 146 15.16 3.80 -13.57
N GLU A 147 16.07 3.64 -14.53
CA GLU A 147 17.34 4.39 -14.59
C GLU A 147 18.15 4.33 -13.27
N LYS A 148 18.01 3.24 -12.51
CA LYS A 148 18.58 3.12 -11.15
C LYS A 148 20.07 3.42 -11.06
N HIS A 149 20.83 3.09 -12.09
CA HIS A 149 22.27 3.38 -12.17
C HIS A 149 22.61 4.86 -12.41
N THR A 150 21.62 5.70 -12.70
CA THR A 150 21.74 7.15 -12.83
C THR A 150 21.04 7.86 -11.66
N VAL A 151 19.84 7.41 -11.31
CA VAL A 151 19.01 7.98 -10.24
C VAL A 151 19.63 7.75 -8.86
N VAL A 152 20.09 6.53 -8.54
CA VAL A 152 20.63 6.23 -7.21
C VAL A 152 21.88 7.08 -6.90
N PRO A 153 22.89 7.19 -7.79
CA PRO A 153 24.00 8.12 -7.58
C PRO A 153 23.56 9.58 -7.41
N ALA A 154 22.55 10.04 -8.16
CA ALA A 154 22.02 11.40 -8.04
C ALA A 154 21.34 11.64 -6.69
N LEU A 155 20.53 10.69 -6.21
CA LEU A 155 19.91 10.72 -4.89
C LEU A 155 20.97 10.80 -3.79
N LEU A 156 21.99 9.93 -3.83
CA LEU A 156 23.08 9.91 -2.85
C LEU A 156 23.86 11.24 -2.82
N ALA A 157 24.12 11.83 -4.00
CA ALA A 157 24.85 13.08 -4.11
C ALA A 157 24.03 14.31 -3.66
N ALA A 158 22.70 14.26 -3.77
CA ALA A 158 21.81 15.35 -3.39
C ALA A 158 21.46 15.35 -1.88
N ARG A 159 21.83 14.29 -1.14
CA ARG A 159 21.62 14.24 0.32
C ARG A 159 22.40 15.35 1.06
N PRO A 160 21.84 15.88 2.16
CA PRO A 160 20.53 15.56 2.73
C PRO A 160 19.37 16.36 2.09
N PHE A 161 18.21 15.73 1.97
CA PHE A 161 16.96 16.37 1.56
C PHE A 161 16.26 17.01 2.76
N ALA A 162 15.95 18.31 2.64
CA ALA A 162 15.23 19.06 3.68
C ALA A 162 13.70 18.97 3.54
N ASN A 163 13.19 18.68 2.35
CA ASN A 163 11.77 18.56 2.05
C ASN A 163 11.56 17.71 0.78
N LEU A 164 10.33 17.27 0.53
CA LEU A 164 10.00 16.44 -0.63
C LEU A 164 10.22 17.16 -1.97
N GLN A 165 10.11 18.49 -2.03
CA GLN A 165 10.38 19.23 -3.26
C GLN A 165 11.83 19.04 -3.71
N GLY A 166 12.78 19.13 -2.78
CA GLY A 166 14.19 18.88 -3.07
C GLY A 166 14.47 17.43 -3.51
N LEU A 167 13.64 16.46 -3.11
CA LEU A 167 13.74 15.07 -3.55
C LEU A 167 13.22 14.90 -4.99
N VAL A 168 12.05 15.46 -5.32
CA VAL A 168 11.47 15.33 -6.67
C VAL A 168 12.20 16.18 -7.71
N ASP A 169 12.90 17.24 -7.29
CA ASP A 169 13.76 18.04 -8.17
C ASP A 169 15.04 17.31 -8.60
N VAL A 170 15.35 16.14 -8.00
CA VAL A 170 16.50 15.32 -8.41
C VAL A 170 16.24 14.72 -9.78
N TYR A 171 17.23 14.85 -10.67
CA TYR A 171 17.16 14.27 -12.01
C TYR A 171 16.81 12.78 -11.98
N GLY A 172 15.74 12.41 -12.69
CA GLY A 172 15.24 11.03 -12.80
C GLY A 172 14.30 10.58 -11.66
N VAL A 173 14.02 11.44 -10.68
CA VAL A 173 12.93 11.22 -9.71
C VAL A 173 11.61 11.72 -10.32
N GLY A 174 11.04 10.92 -11.23
CA GLY A 174 9.66 11.11 -11.69
C GLY A 174 8.65 10.32 -10.85
N THR A 175 7.35 10.43 -11.16
CA THR A 175 6.24 9.68 -10.54
C THR A 175 6.53 8.23 -10.20
N SER A 176 7.07 7.44 -11.13
CA SER A 176 7.36 6.02 -10.86
C SER A 176 8.47 5.81 -9.83
N THR A 177 9.52 6.64 -9.88
CA THR A 177 10.62 6.59 -8.90
C THR A 177 10.15 7.08 -7.55
N PHE A 178 9.40 8.19 -7.52
CA PHE A 178 8.86 8.76 -6.28
C PHE A 178 7.89 7.80 -5.59
N ARG A 179 7.00 7.15 -6.36
CA ARG A 179 6.10 6.11 -5.85
C ARG A 179 6.89 4.93 -5.26
N ALA A 180 7.92 4.45 -5.95
CA ALA A 180 8.77 3.37 -5.41
C ALA A 180 9.46 3.77 -4.10
N LEU A 181 9.98 5.01 -4.01
CA LEU A 181 10.58 5.52 -2.78
C LEU A 181 9.54 5.63 -1.64
N ARG A 182 8.33 6.09 -1.94
CA ARG A 182 7.20 6.09 -1.00
C ARG A 182 6.90 4.69 -0.49
N ASP A 183 6.67 3.75 -1.40
CA ASP A 183 6.31 2.38 -1.06
C ASP A 183 7.41 1.69 -0.22
N ALA A 184 8.68 2.06 -0.41
CA ALA A 184 9.79 1.56 0.39
C ALA A 184 9.98 2.29 1.72
N ALA A 185 9.56 3.54 1.81
CA ALA A 185 9.71 4.37 3.00
C ALA A 185 8.59 4.16 4.02
N ILE A 186 7.41 3.82 3.51
CA ILE A 186 6.23 3.57 4.30
C ILE A 186 6.21 2.07 4.61
N GLU A 187 6.72 1.71 5.79
CA GLU A 187 6.54 0.37 6.33
C GLU A 187 5.04 0.17 6.58
N SER A 188 4.41 -0.75 5.85
CA SER A 188 2.99 -1.01 6.06
C SER A 188 2.80 -1.68 7.43
N PRO A 189 1.61 -1.56 8.07
CA PRO A 189 1.34 -2.28 9.31
C PRO A 189 1.60 -3.79 9.21
N PHE A 190 1.50 -4.36 8.00
CA PHE A 190 1.86 -5.75 7.77
C PHE A 190 3.36 -5.99 7.69
N ASP A 191 4.14 -5.08 7.09
CA ASP A 191 5.61 -5.19 7.08
C ASP A 191 6.19 -5.06 8.49
N GLU A 192 5.62 -4.19 9.33
CA GLU A 192 6.00 -4.08 10.74
C GLU A 192 5.67 -5.39 11.48
N LEU A 193 4.50 -5.99 11.22
CA LEU A 193 4.15 -7.30 11.77
C LEU A 193 5.11 -8.40 11.29
N VAL A 194 5.49 -8.40 10.00
CA VAL A 194 6.47 -9.32 9.43
C VAL A 194 7.81 -9.20 10.15
N SER A 195 8.26 -7.97 10.42
CA SER A 195 9.48 -7.69 11.19
C SER A 195 9.39 -8.28 12.60
N ARG A 196 8.29 -8.04 13.32
CA ARG A 196 8.06 -8.61 14.66
C ARG A 196 8.00 -10.15 14.66
N VAL A 197 7.37 -10.76 13.66
CA VAL A 197 7.34 -12.22 13.50
C VAL A 197 8.75 -12.78 13.33
N ASN A 198 9.55 -12.16 12.48
CA ASN A 198 10.92 -12.59 12.21
C ASN A 198 11.88 -12.37 13.39
N ASP A 199 11.60 -11.39 14.25
CA ASP A 199 12.37 -11.12 15.46
C ASP A 199 11.99 -12.03 16.63
N ALA A 200 10.73 -12.50 16.69
CA ALA A 200 10.18 -13.26 17.81
C ALA A 200 10.61 -14.74 17.84
N ASP A 201 10.59 -15.45 16.72
CA ASP A 201 10.74 -16.92 16.77
C ASP A 201 11.49 -17.50 15.56
N GLU A 202 12.28 -18.55 15.80
CA GLU A 202 12.97 -19.33 14.78
C GLU A 202 12.06 -20.32 14.02
N TYR A 203 10.81 -20.53 14.48
CA TYR A 203 9.86 -21.49 13.89
C TYR A 203 8.92 -20.91 12.83
N ALA A 204 8.91 -19.60 12.62
CA ALA A 204 8.22 -18.99 11.49
C ALA A 204 8.99 -17.80 10.91
N LEU A 205 8.88 -17.61 9.60
CA LEU A 205 9.47 -16.48 8.89
C LEU A 205 8.49 -15.99 7.85
N MET A 206 8.43 -14.68 7.71
CA MET A 206 7.60 -14.00 6.73
C MET A 206 8.44 -13.02 5.91
N ARG A 207 8.09 -12.86 4.63
CA ARG A 207 8.72 -11.87 3.74
C ARG A 207 7.71 -11.31 2.75
N THR A 208 7.82 -10.01 2.49
CA THR A 208 7.12 -9.31 1.41
C THR A 208 8.06 -8.98 0.24
N ASP A 209 9.37 -9.10 0.45
CA ASP A 209 10.46 -8.78 -0.47
C ASP A 209 11.28 -10.03 -0.89
N PHE A 210 10.79 -10.77 -1.89
CA PHE A 210 11.52 -11.93 -2.39
C PHE A 210 11.42 -12.11 -3.91
N ASP A 211 12.44 -12.73 -4.50
CA ASP A 211 12.43 -13.22 -5.88
C ASP A 211 11.74 -14.59 -5.91
N TRP A 212 10.45 -14.60 -6.26
CA TRP A 212 9.66 -15.83 -6.32
C TRP A 212 10.26 -16.88 -7.26
N PHE A 213 10.97 -16.47 -8.32
CA PHE A 213 11.57 -17.40 -9.26
C PHE A 213 12.78 -18.07 -8.60
N ALA A 214 13.66 -17.33 -7.94
CA ALA A 214 14.74 -17.92 -7.15
C ALA A 214 14.18 -18.83 -6.04
N THR A 215 13.16 -18.39 -5.31
CA THR A 215 12.47 -19.16 -4.27
C THR A 215 11.89 -20.48 -4.79
N LEU A 216 11.40 -20.50 -6.05
CA LEU A 216 10.86 -21.73 -6.66
C LEU A 216 11.90 -22.85 -6.78
N TYR A 217 13.17 -22.51 -7.04
CA TYR A 217 14.25 -23.49 -7.24
C TYR A 217 15.05 -23.78 -5.97
N ASP A 218 14.91 -22.96 -4.94
CA ASP A 218 15.63 -23.13 -3.69
C ASP A 218 14.89 -24.09 -2.76
N MET A 219 15.33 -25.35 -2.73
CA MET A 219 14.88 -26.37 -1.76
C MET A 219 16.12 -27.02 -1.13
N PRO A 220 16.71 -26.38 -0.10
CA PRO A 220 17.93 -26.87 0.54
C PRO A 220 17.61 -28.09 1.43
N GLY A 221 17.51 -29.26 0.81
CA GLY A 221 17.20 -30.51 1.51
C GLY A 221 16.56 -31.55 0.60
N GLN A 222 16.05 -32.62 1.20
CA GLN A 222 15.22 -33.58 0.48
C GLN A 222 13.82 -32.99 0.27
N PRO A 223 13.34 -32.80 -0.97
CA PRO A 223 11.97 -32.37 -1.21
C PRO A 223 10.98 -33.40 -0.67
N THR A 224 10.00 -32.94 0.11
CA THR A 224 8.93 -33.77 0.67
C THR A 224 7.61 -33.55 -0.06
N HIS A 225 7.35 -32.33 -0.52
CA HIS A 225 6.24 -32.02 -1.43
C HIS A 225 6.49 -30.74 -2.22
N LEU A 226 5.85 -30.61 -3.38
CA LEU A 226 5.80 -29.40 -4.18
C LEU A 226 4.44 -29.32 -4.87
N THR A 227 3.64 -28.33 -4.51
CA THR A 227 2.33 -28.06 -5.11
C THR A 227 2.26 -26.60 -5.52
N CYS A 228 1.99 -26.32 -6.78
CA CYS A 228 1.93 -24.96 -7.31
C CYS A 228 0.57 -24.64 -7.94
N TRP A 229 0.31 -23.35 -8.12
CA TRP A 229 -0.87 -22.82 -8.79
C TRP A 229 -0.48 -21.59 -9.62
N GLY A 230 -1.08 -21.45 -10.80
CA GLY A 230 -0.79 -20.34 -11.71
C GLY A 230 0.62 -20.34 -12.34
N ILE A 231 1.44 -21.37 -12.10
CA ILE A 231 2.77 -21.55 -12.71
C ILE A 231 2.72 -22.63 -13.80
N ALA A 232 3.52 -22.47 -14.85
CA ALA A 232 3.51 -23.38 -15.99
C ALA A 232 3.88 -24.83 -15.62
N SER A 233 3.11 -25.79 -16.12
CA SER A 233 3.30 -27.23 -15.87
C SER A 233 4.60 -27.80 -16.41
N SER A 234 5.13 -27.22 -17.49
CA SER A 234 6.45 -27.57 -18.01
C SER A 234 7.57 -27.34 -17.00
N ILE A 235 7.43 -26.36 -16.11
CA ILE A 235 8.38 -26.07 -15.04
C ILE A 235 8.10 -27.00 -13.86
N VAL A 236 6.89 -26.93 -13.28
CA VAL A 236 6.59 -27.60 -12.00
C VAL A 236 6.61 -29.12 -12.13
N VAL A 237 5.88 -29.67 -13.11
CA VAL A 237 5.78 -31.12 -13.31
C VAL A 237 6.97 -31.63 -14.12
N GLY A 238 7.33 -30.90 -15.17
CA GLY A 238 8.37 -31.33 -16.11
C GLY A 238 9.80 -31.24 -15.59
N GLN A 239 10.12 -30.25 -14.76
CA GLN A 239 11.49 -30.01 -14.28
C GLN A 239 11.63 -30.29 -12.78
N LEU A 240 10.66 -29.88 -11.97
CA LEU A 240 10.76 -29.96 -10.51
C LEU A 240 10.07 -31.20 -9.90
N GLY A 241 9.30 -31.95 -10.69
CA GLY A 241 8.59 -33.16 -10.23
C GLY A 241 7.45 -32.89 -9.23
N GLY A 242 6.92 -31.66 -9.20
CA GLY A 242 5.80 -31.27 -8.35
C GLY A 242 4.44 -31.53 -8.98
N THR A 243 3.40 -31.03 -8.32
CA THR A 243 2.01 -31.05 -8.80
C THR A 243 1.49 -29.64 -9.03
N ILE A 244 0.49 -29.51 -9.91
CA ILE A 244 -0.23 -28.26 -10.12
C ILE A 244 -1.68 -28.47 -9.73
N ARG A 245 -2.19 -27.60 -8.87
CA ARG A 245 -3.63 -27.49 -8.64
C ARG A 245 -4.28 -26.54 -9.68
N PRO A 246 -5.55 -26.76 -10.05
CA PRO A 246 -6.18 -26.01 -11.14
C PRO A 246 -6.55 -24.57 -10.76
N GLU A 247 -6.88 -24.29 -9.51
CA GLU A 247 -7.29 -22.96 -9.04
C GLU A 247 -6.12 -22.11 -8.55
N LEU A 248 -6.17 -20.81 -8.82
CA LEU A 248 -5.33 -19.79 -8.18
C LEU A 248 -5.66 -19.70 -6.69
N ALA A 249 -4.72 -19.23 -5.88
CA ALA A 249 -5.02 -18.86 -4.49
C ALA A 249 -5.90 -17.60 -4.48
N ASP A 250 -6.81 -17.53 -3.52
CA ASP A 250 -7.58 -16.33 -3.19
C ASP A 250 -6.95 -15.59 -2.00
N GLY A 251 -7.49 -14.41 -1.69
CA GLY A 251 -7.02 -13.61 -0.57
C GLY A 251 -7.18 -14.28 0.80
N ASP A 252 -8.24 -15.07 0.98
CA ASP A 252 -8.50 -15.81 2.23
C ASP A 252 -7.38 -16.81 2.51
N GLU A 253 -6.88 -17.51 1.49
CA GLU A 253 -5.76 -18.44 1.61
C GLU A 253 -4.45 -17.74 2.00
N VAL A 254 -4.17 -16.58 1.39
CA VAL A 254 -2.98 -15.77 1.73
C VAL A 254 -3.07 -15.29 3.18
N TYR A 255 -4.22 -14.74 3.57
CA TYR A 255 -4.47 -14.26 4.93
C TYR A 255 -4.33 -15.38 5.96
N ALA A 256 -4.98 -16.53 5.72
CA ALA A 256 -4.94 -17.67 6.64
C ALA A 256 -3.51 -18.16 6.86
N ARG A 257 -2.70 -18.22 5.79
CA ARG A 257 -1.30 -18.68 5.90
C ARG A 257 -0.42 -17.70 6.65
N ALA A 258 -0.61 -16.39 6.45
CA ALA A 258 0.10 -15.36 7.21
C ALA A 258 -0.31 -15.38 8.69
N ALA A 259 -1.61 -15.49 9.00
CA ALA A 259 -2.12 -15.57 10.36
C ALA A 259 -1.62 -16.82 11.10
N GLU A 260 -1.47 -17.95 10.40
CA GLU A 260 -0.87 -19.17 10.95
C GLU A 260 0.60 -18.94 11.36
N ALA A 261 1.40 -18.29 10.51
CA ALA A 261 2.80 -17.98 10.84
C ALA A 261 2.92 -17.03 12.02
N VAL A 262 2.05 -16.01 12.10
CA VAL A 262 1.96 -15.12 13.27
C VAL A 262 1.65 -15.93 14.53
N ALA A 263 0.67 -16.85 14.48
CA ALA A 263 0.31 -17.67 15.64
C ALA A 263 1.42 -18.64 16.06
N ILE A 264 2.24 -19.13 15.11
CA ILE A 264 3.40 -19.98 15.39
C ILE A 264 4.48 -19.15 16.08
N ALA A 265 4.82 -17.97 15.55
CA ALA A 265 5.83 -17.09 16.15
C ALA A 265 5.39 -16.50 17.49
N ASP A 266 4.09 -16.24 17.66
CA ASP A 266 3.54 -15.70 18.91
C ASP A 266 3.26 -16.78 19.97
N ARG A 267 3.79 -18.00 19.80
CA ARG A 267 3.57 -19.09 20.76
C ARG A 267 4.00 -18.73 22.18
N PHE A 268 5.01 -17.87 22.31
CA PHE A 268 5.52 -17.35 23.59
C PHE A 268 5.08 -15.92 23.91
N GLY A 269 4.21 -15.32 23.09
CA GLY A 269 3.69 -13.96 23.28
C GLY A 269 4.69 -12.85 22.91
N GLU A 270 5.64 -13.13 22.02
CA GLU A 270 6.74 -12.24 21.66
C GLU A 270 6.41 -11.32 20.47
N VAL A 271 5.43 -11.67 19.64
CA VAL A 271 5.03 -10.87 18.47
C VAL A 271 4.17 -9.66 18.88
N GLY A 272 3.39 -9.80 19.97
CA GLY A 272 2.51 -8.76 20.48
C GLY A 272 1.22 -8.60 19.65
N ASP A 273 0.66 -7.39 19.63
CA ASP A 273 -0.61 -7.15 18.90
C ASP A 273 -0.39 -7.21 17.38
N ALA A 274 -1.04 -8.18 16.73
CA ALA A 274 -1.00 -8.38 15.28
C ALA A 274 -2.21 -7.77 14.54
N THR A 275 -3.15 -7.13 15.26
CA THR A 275 -4.45 -6.72 14.72
C THR A 275 -4.31 -5.77 13.53
N ALA A 276 -3.50 -4.72 13.66
CA ALA A 276 -3.30 -3.73 12.60
C ALA A 276 -2.63 -4.34 11.36
N GLY A 277 -1.60 -5.17 11.55
CA GLY A 277 -0.89 -5.81 10.45
C GLY A 277 -1.74 -6.83 9.69
N LEU A 278 -2.51 -7.65 10.40
CA LEU A 278 -3.43 -8.59 9.76
C LEU A 278 -4.60 -7.87 9.09
N ALA A 279 -5.17 -6.82 9.70
CA ALA A 279 -6.21 -6.03 9.06
C ALA A 279 -5.71 -5.36 7.78
N HIS A 280 -4.47 -4.87 7.80
CA HIS A 280 -3.81 -4.33 6.62
C HIS A 280 -3.62 -5.40 5.53
N LEU A 281 -3.10 -6.59 5.87
CA LEU A 281 -3.01 -7.70 4.90
C LEU A 281 -4.38 -8.03 4.30
N ALA A 282 -5.42 -8.13 5.13
CA ALA A 282 -6.77 -8.44 4.68
C ALA A 282 -7.24 -7.45 3.60
N ALA A 283 -7.02 -6.15 3.80
CA ALA A 283 -7.35 -5.13 2.80
C ALA A 283 -6.57 -5.30 1.48
N GLN A 284 -5.29 -5.67 1.56
CA GLN A 284 -4.43 -5.88 0.37
C GLN A 284 -4.79 -7.12 -0.45
N VAL A 285 -5.37 -8.14 0.19
CA VAL A 285 -5.67 -9.43 -0.46
C VAL A 285 -7.15 -9.62 -0.77
N ASP A 286 -8.05 -8.79 -0.25
CA ASP A 286 -9.49 -8.93 -0.45
C ASP A 286 -9.89 -8.87 -1.93
N GLY A 287 -10.66 -9.87 -2.36
CA GLY A 287 -11.09 -10.04 -3.75
C GLY A 287 -9.96 -10.27 -4.76
N GLN A 288 -8.71 -10.46 -4.32
CA GLN A 288 -7.56 -10.67 -5.20
C GLN A 288 -7.28 -12.14 -5.49
N THR A 289 -6.50 -12.39 -6.54
CA THR A 289 -6.03 -13.74 -6.92
C THR A 289 -4.52 -13.80 -7.02
N PHE A 290 -3.94 -14.95 -6.67
CA PHE A 290 -2.50 -15.14 -6.54
C PHE A 290 -2.04 -16.41 -7.24
N PHE A 291 -0.85 -16.35 -7.86
CA PHE A 291 -0.09 -17.54 -8.25
C PHE A 291 0.99 -17.83 -7.19
N GLY A 292 1.50 -19.06 -7.15
CA GLY A 292 2.41 -19.44 -6.07
C GLY A 292 2.74 -20.92 -6.01
N CYS A 293 3.48 -21.29 -4.96
CA CYS A 293 3.75 -22.67 -4.60
C CYS A 293 3.82 -22.86 -3.10
N SER A 294 3.41 -24.04 -2.65
CA SER A 294 3.73 -24.62 -1.36
C SER A 294 4.76 -25.74 -1.55
N GLN A 295 5.85 -25.63 -0.81
CA GLN A 295 7.02 -26.49 -0.88
C GLN A 295 7.30 -27.05 0.50
N GLY A 296 7.60 -28.34 0.57
CA GLY A 296 8.16 -28.95 1.75
C GLY A 296 9.53 -29.51 1.45
N PHE A 297 10.47 -29.30 2.36
CA PHE A 297 11.77 -29.95 2.30
C PHE A 297 12.29 -30.24 3.71
N ALA A 298 13.06 -31.31 3.81
CA ALA A 298 13.67 -31.77 5.06
C ALA A 298 15.19 -31.67 4.94
N PRO A 299 15.86 -30.79 5.72
CA PRO A 299 17.32 -30.73 5.73
C PRO A 299 17.92 -31.96 6.42
N ASP A 300 17.17 -32.59 7.33
CA ASP A 300 17.51 -33.84 8.01
C ASP A 300 16.24 -34.65 8.35
N PRO A 301 16.34 -35.90 8.84
CA PRO A 301 15.16 -36.74 9.11
C PRO A 301 14.24 -36.29 10.25
N TRP A 302 14.68 -35.36 11.10
CA TRP A 302 13.98 -34.94 12.33
C TRP A 302 13.42 -33.53 12.25
N SER A 303 13.68 -32.83 11.14
CA SER A 303 13.20 -31.47 10.93
C SER A 303 12.63 -31.31 9.53
N GLY A 304 11.70 -30.36 9.40
CA GLY A 304 11.13 -30.03 8.11
C GLY A 304 10.75 -28.56 8.02
N VAL A 305 10.79 -28.07 6.78
CA VAL A 305 10.40 -26.72 6.41
C VAL A 305 9.21 -26.81 5.49
N THR A 306 8.19 -26.00 5.76
CA THR A 306 7.12 -25.73 4.79
C THR A 306 7.20 -24.27 4.38
N ARG A 307 7.51 -24.04 3.12
CA ARG A 307 7.64 -22.73 2.49
C ARG A 307 6.47 -22.53 1.55
N THR A 308 5.72 -21.45 1.69
CA THR A 308 4.63 -21.11 0.79
C THR A 308 4.77 -19.66 0.36
N PHE A 309 4.72 -19.41 -0.95
CA PHE A 309 4.74 -18.05 -1.47
C PHE A 309 3.54 -17.78 -2.36
N TYR A 310 3.10 -16.51 -2.34
CA TYR A 310 1.99 -15.97 -3.10
C TYR A 310 2.43 -14.70 -3.80
N VAL A 311 2.01 -14.54 -5.05
CA VAL A 311 2.23 -13.33 -5.85
C VAL A 311 0.91 -12.93 -6.50
N ASN A 312 0.44 -11.72 -6.19
CA ASN A 312 -0.80 -11.17 -6.72
C ASN A 312 -0.68 -11.04 -8.25
N THR A 313 -1.67 -11.55 -8.99
CA THR A 313 -1.66 -11.57 -10.46
C THR A 313 -1.84 -10.20 -11.10
N VAL A 314 -2.34 -9.21 -10.36
CA VAL A 314 -2.63 -7.86 -10.81
C VAL A 314 -1.60 -6.87 -10.29
N THR A 315 -1.42 -6.79 -8.97
CA THR A 315 -0.57 -5.78 -8.32
C THR A 315 0.89 -6.21 -8.22
N GLY A 316 1.15 -7.51 -8.26
CA GLY A 316 2.48 -8.08 -8.01
C GLY A 316 2.89 -8.07 -6.53
N TYR A 317 1.99 -7.70 -5.61
CA TYR A 317 2.17 -7.83 -4.17
C TYR A 317 2.51 -9.27 -3.78
N ARG A 318 3.42 -9.47 -2.83
CA ARG A 318 3.99 -10.78 -2.53
C ARG A 318 3.96 -11.07 -1.04
N VAL A 319 3.67 -12.32 -0.72
CA VAL A 319 3.74 -12.83 0.65
C VAL A 319 4.41 -14.18 0.60
N LEU A 320 5.49 -14.34 1.35
CA LEU A 320 6.17 -15.61 1.59
C LEU A 320 6.08 -15.92 3.07
N VAL A 321 5.76 -17.17 3.36
CA VAL A 321 5.67 -17.74 4.70
C VAL A 321 6.48 -19.03 4.74
N GLU A 322 7.41 -19.10 5.68
CA GLU A 322 8.16 -20.30 6.04
C GLU A 322 7.83 -20.70 7.46
N THR A 323 7.62 -21.99 7.68
CA THR A 323 7.39 -22.56 9.00
C THR A 323 8.25 -23.79 9.18
N TRP A 324 8.87 -23.92 10.34
CA TRP A 324 9.72 -25.05 10.70
C TRP A 324 9.04 -25.96 11.72
N TRP A 325 9.33 -27.24 11.64
CA TRP A 325 9.00 -28.21 12.69
C TRP A 325 10.21 -29.08 13.01
N VAL A 326 10.27 -29.54 14.25
CA VAL A 326 11.27 -30.48 14.77
C VAL A 326 10.55 -31.54 15.61
N GLU A 327 10.90 -32.81 15.43
CA GLU A 327 10.40 -33.96 16.22
C GLU A 327 11.12 -34.16 17.57
#